data_AF-A0A447JH02-F1
#
_entry.id   AF-A0A447JH02-F1
#
_cell.length_a   1.000
_cell.length_b   1.000
_cell.length_c   1.000
_cell.angle_alpha   90.00
_cell.angle_beta   90.00
_cell.angle_gamma   90.00
#
_symmetry.space_group_name_H-M   'P 1'
#
loop_
_entity.id
_entity.type
_entity.pdbx_description
1 polymer ?
#
loop_
_entity_poly.entity_id
_entity_poly.type
_entity_poly.pdbx_seq_one_letter_code
_entity_poly.pdbx_strand_id
1 'polypeptide(L)'
;MQKSSINAQKNTAFSACCLSKGPPFTENPLLPCLKKRNQSGVFLCEIGTDTAKEMLYARMGAVTAPADEATPYAIRFPDNPDVFTEVEAKQLVAEELVEKLVNGKFRLLWDAKGRRNEALDCLVYASAALRVSVQRWQLDLEALATSRKSEEQDTPTLEQLAAMLAGGVNGNNH
;
A
#
# COMPACT_ATOMS: atom_id res chain seq x y z
N MET A 1 -1.23 2.24 26.67
CA MET A 1 -2.10 3.33 26.16
C MET A 1 -1.90 3.61 24.66
N GLN A 2 -0.71 3.47 24.06
CA GLN A 2 -0.53 3.67 22.60
C GLN A 2 -1.12 2.53 21.74
N LYS A 3 -0.94 1.25 22.11
CA LYS A 3 -1.48 0.10 21.36
C LYS A 3 -3.03 0.15 21.21
N SER A 4 -3.74 0.63 22.24
CA SER A 4 -5.20 0.82 22.20
C SER A 4 -5.63 1.97 21.31
N SER A 5 -4.85 3.06 21.23
CA SER A 5 -5.13 4.19 20.34
C SER A 5 -4.89 3.84 18.86
N ILE A 6 -3.83 3.08 18.59
CA ILE A 6 -3.52 2.56 17.24
C ILE A 6 -4.59 1.56 16.78
N ASN A 7 -5.04 0.65 17.65
CA ASN A 7 -6.14 -0.28 17.30
C ASN A 7 -7.49 0.43 17.12
N ALA A 8 -7.75 1.51 17.87
CA ALA A 8 -8.91 2.36 17.63
C ALA A 8 -8.81 3.10 16.29
N GLN A 9 -7.63 3.61 15.92
CA GLN A 9 -7.40 4.20 14.59
C GLN A 9 -7.57 3.18 13.46
N LYS A 10 -7.05 1.95 13.62
CA LYS A 10 -7.22 0.84 12.66
C LYS A 10 -8.69 0.51 12.41
N ASN A 11 -9.51 0.40 13.46
CA ASN A 11 -10.94 0.06 13.33
C ASN A 11 -11.82 1.22 12.84
N THR A 12 -11.45 2.47 13.13
CA THR A 12 -12.27 3.65 12.75
C THR A 12 -11.96 4.16 11.33
N ALA A 13 -10.74 3.93 10.84
CA ALA A 13 -10.29 4.35 9.51
C ALA A 13 -10.95 3.53 8.38
N PHE A 14 -11.09 2.22 8.53
CA PHE A 14 -11.51 1.36 7.41
C PHE A 14 -13.03 1.25 7.22
N SER A 15 -13.84 1.59 8.22
CA SER A 15 -15.27 1.26 8.20
C SER A 15 -16.16 2.18 7.35
N ALA A 16 -15.66 3.28 6.76
CA ALA A 16 -16.54 4.33 6.24
C ALA A 16 -16.14 4.96 4.90
N CYS A 17 -15.22 4.38 4.13
CA CYS A 17 -14.81 4.96 2.84
C CYS A 17 -14.84 3.91 1.73
N CYS A 18 -15.52 4.24 0.64
CA CYS A 18 -15.50 3.47 -0.59
C CYS A 18 -14.77 4.28 -1.67
N LEU A 19 -13.88 3.59 -2.38
CA LEU A 19 -13.14 4.13 -3.50
C LEU A 19 -13.87 3.74 -4.79
N SER A 20 -14.23 4.73 -5.60
CA SER A 20 -14.77 4.51 -6.94
C SER A 20 -13.78 4.97 -7.99
N LYS A 21 -13.69 4.22 -9.09
CA LYS A 21 -12.94 4.65 -10.27
C LYS A 21 -13.59 5.91 -10.82
N GLY A 22 -12.83 7.02 -10.87
CA GLY A 22 -13.29 8.25 -11.49
C GLY A 22 -13.30 8.15 -13.02
N PRO A 23 -13.92 9.09 -13.73
CA PRO A 23 -13.82 9.17 -15.19
C PRO A 23 -12.35 9.38 -15.61
N PRO A 24 -11.93 8.87 -16.80
CA PRO A 24 -10.58 9.00 -17.33
C PRO A 24 -10.34 10.42 -17.85
N PHE A 25 -10.35 11.40 -16.95
CA PHE A 25 -10.01 12.78 -17.25
C PHE A 25 -8.70 13.11 -16.58
N THR A 26 -7.71 13.48 -17.38
CA THR A 26 -6.29 13.67 -17.05
C THR A 26 -6.01 14.78 -16.03
N GLU A 27 -7.06 15.45 -15.52
CA GLU A 27 -6.95 16.60 -14.61
C GLU A 27 -7.62 16.36 -13.25
N ASN A 28 -8.09 15.15 -12.98
CA ASN A 28 -8.67 14.86 -11.68
C ASN A 28 -7.58 14.75 -10.61
N PRO A 29 -7.65 15.54 -9.52
CA PRO A 29 -6.73 15.37 -8.41
C PRO A 29 -6.86 13.94 -7.88
N LEU A 30 -5.79 13.40 -7.31
CA LEU A 30 -5.80 12.03 -6.80
C LEU A 30 -6.99 11.73 -5.87
N LEU A 31 -7.51 12.76 -5.17
CA LEU A 31 -8.55 12.59 -4.16
C LEU A 31 -9.46 13.82 -3.98
N PRO A 32 -10.50 14.03 -4.81
CA PRO A 32 -11.67 14.79 -4.40
C PRO A 32 -12.56 13.88 -3.54
N CYS A 33 -12.19 13.64 -2.29
CA CYS A 33 -13.08 12.90 -1.42
C CYS A 33 -14.30 13.76 -1.04
N LEU A 34 -15.51 13.22 -1.21
CA LEU A 34 -16.73 13.94 -0.90
C LEU A 34 -16.80 14.27 0.60
N LYS A 35 -17.04 15.56 0.91
CA LYS A 35 -17.14 16.04 2.31
C LYS A 35 -18.37 15.50 3.04
N LYS A 36 -19.41 15.07 2.31
CA LYS A 36 -20.69 14.59 2.86
C LYS A 36 -20.82 13.08 2.65
N ARG A 37 -21.30 12.38 3.69
CA ARG A 37 -21.63 10.95 3.63
C ARG A 37 -22.86 10.70 2.75
N ASN A 38 -22.88 9.56 2.06
CA ASN A 38 -24.05 9.08 1.36
C ASN A 38 -25.15 8.60 2.35
N GLN A 39 -26.32 8.23 1.84
CA GLN A 39 -27.43 7.71 2.66
C GLN A 39 -27.04 6.46 3.47
N SER A 40 -26.05 5.71 2.99
CA SER A 40 -25.47 4.54 3.66
C SER A 40 -24.39 4.87 4.70
N GLY A 41 -24.11 6.15 4.97
CA GLY A 41 -23.12 6.59 5.96
C GLY A 41 -21.65 6.52 5.49
N VAL A 42 -21.41 6.24 4.21
CA VAL A 42 -20.09 6.03 3.61
C VAL A 42 -19.62 7.28 2.87
N PHE A 43 -18.32 7.56 2.95
CA PHE A 43 -17.63 8.55 2.14
C PHE A 43 -17.25 7.95 0.79
N LEU A 44 -17.61 8.64 -0.28
CA LEU A 44 -17.20 8.28 -1.63
C LEU A 44 -16.01 9.16 -2.01
N CYS A 45 -14.87 8.54 -2.27
CA CYS A 45 -13.73 9.23 -2.87
C CYS A 45 -13.53 8.71 -4.30
N GLU A 46 -13.57 9.62 -5.27
CA GLU A 46 -13.16 9.31 -6.63
C GLU A 46 -11.63 9.34 -6.72
N ILE A 47 -11.06 8.38 -7.45
CA ILE A 47 -9.62 8.32 -7.68
C ILE A 47 -9.33 8.67 -9.13
N GLY A 48 -8.43 9.65 -9.34
CA GLY A 48 -7.77 9.88 -10.62
C GLY A 48 -6.76 8.77 -10.90
N THR A 49 -7.19 7.72 -11.62
CA THR A 49 -6.33 6.54 -11.88
C THR A 49 -5.11 6.88 -12.73
N ASP A 50 -5.24 7.83 -13.66
CA ASP A 50 -4.16 8.18 -14.58
C ASP A 50 -3.02 8.88 -13.83
N THR A 51 -3.34 9.87 -13.01
CA THR A 51 -2.36 10.54 -12.13
C THR A 51 -1.74 9.57 -11.13
N ALA A 52 -2.51 8.61 -10.59
CA ALA A 52 -1.98 7.61 -9.68
C ALA A 52 -0.96 6.70 -10.38
N LYS A 53 -1.26 6.28 -11.61
CA LYS A 53 -0.34 5.50 -12.45
C LYS A 53 0.91 6.30 -12.75
N GLU A 54 0.81 7.55 -13.22
CA GLU A 54 1.98 8.41 -13.46
C GLU A 54 2.91 8.51 -12.24
N MET A 55 2.34 8.74 -11.05
CA MET A 55 3.13 8.80 -9.82
C MET A 55 3.76 7.46 -9.44
N LEU A 56 3.07 6.34 -9.66
CA LEU A 56 3.62 5.00 -9.41
C LEU A 56 4.75 4.65 -10.37
N TYR A 57 4.57 4.90 -11.68
CA TYR A 57 5.61 4.68 -12.68
C TYR A 57 6.83 5.57 -12.44
N ALA A 58 6.64 6.83 -12.03
CA ALA A 58 7.75 7.71 -11.65
C ALA A 58 8.54 7.18 -10.45
N ARG A 59 7.86 6.54 -9.48
CA ARG A 59 8.51 5.91 -8.31
C ARG A 59 9.24 4.62 -8.66
N MET A 60 8.65 3.79 -9.52
CA MET A 60 9.28 2.54 -9.97
C MET A 60 10.50 2.80 -10.87
N GLY A 61 10.51 3.91 -11.62
CA GLY A 61 11.66 4.33 -12.43
C GLY A 61 12.74 5.11 -11.67
N ALA A 62 12.57 5.36 -10.37
CA ALA A 62 13.58 6.04 -9.56
C ALA A 62 14.83 5.16 -9.36
N VAL A 63 15.99 5.80 -9.15
CA VAL A 63 17.25 5.08 -8.94
C VAL A 63 17.16 4.22 -7.70
N THR A 64 17.43 2.93 -7.84
CA THR A 64 17.40 1.96 -6.75
C THR A 64 18.50 2.26 -5.74
N ALA A 65 18.12 2.61 -4.52
CA ALA A 65 19.02 2.65 -3.38
C ALA A 65 19.33 1.22 -2.89
N PRO A 66 20.46 1.04 -2.17
CA PRO A 66 20.79 -0.23 -1.54
C PRO A 66 19.68 -0.70 -0.59
N ALA A 67 19.60 -2.02 -0.39
CA ALA A 67 18.48 -2.65 0.28
C ALA A 67 18.27 -2.21 1.74
N ASP A 68 19.35 -1.80 2.40
CA ASP A 68 19.40 -1.44 3.81
C ASP A 68 19.03 0.03 4.08
N GLU A 69 18.91 0.86 3.04
CA GLU A 69 18.61 2.28 3.20
C GLU A 69 17.12 2.58 2.94
N ALA A 70 16.50 3.28 3.89
CA ALA A 70 15.12 3.71 3.77
C ALA A 70 15.03 4.92 2.83
N THR A 71 14.82 4.66 1.54
CA THR A 71 14.65 5.73 0.56
C THR A 71 13.21 6.25 0.58
N PRO A 72 13.01 7.57 0.67
CA PRO A 72 11.68 8.14 0.62
C PRO A 72 11.03 7.85 -0.74
N TYR A 73 9.75 7.48 -0.71
CA TYR A 73 8.91 7.18 -1.89
C TYR A 73 9.30 5.95 -2.71
N ALA A 74 10.29 5.17 -2.28
CA ALA A 74 10.62 3.90 -2.91
C ALA A 74 9.56 2.82 -2.61
N ILE A 75 9.27 1.99 -3.60
CA ILE A 75 8.42 0.80 -3.46
C ILE A 75 9.35 -0.40 -3.34
N ARG A 76 9.23 -1.16 -2.24
CA ARG A 76 10.06 -2.34 -1.97
C ARG A 76 9.19 -3.58 -2.17
N PHE A 77 9.66 -4.51 -2.98
CA PHE A 77 9.00 -5.80 -3.19
C PHE A 77 9.67 -6.86 -2.32
N PRO A 78 8.91 -7.84 -1.77
CA PRO A 78 9.48 -8.98 -1.08
C PRO A 78 10.39 -9.79 -2.01
N ASP A 79 11.54 -10.26 -1.51
CA ASP A 79 12.48 -11.12 -2.26
C ASP A 79 12.10 -12.61 -2.18
N ASN A 80 10.85 -12.91 -1.82
CA ASN A 80 10.38 -14.30 -1.72
C ASN A 80 9.67 -14.69 -3.03
N PRO A 81 10.17 -15.68 -3.77
CA PRO A 81 9.59 -16.11 -5.05
C PRO A 81 8.17 -16.70 -4.91
N ASP A 82 7.80 -17.20 -3.73
CA ASP A 82 6.45 -17.71 -3.45
C ASP A 82 5.41 -16.58 -3.28
N VAL A 83 5.88 -15.35 -3.02
CA VAL A 83 5.05 -14.18 -2.74
C VAL A 83 5.09 -13.17 -3.88
N PHE A 84 6.24 -13.02 -4.53
CA PHE A 84 6.44 -12.11 -5.65
C PHE A 84 7.15 -12.81 -6.81
N THR A 85 6.40 -13.19 -7.84
CA THR A 85 6.91 -13.85 -9.03
C THR A 85 6.98 -12.90 -10.23
N GLU A 86 7.72 -13.27 -11.27
CA GLU A 86 7.80 -12.53 -12.55
C GLU A 86 6.41 -12.23 -13.16
N VAL A 87 5.40 -13.08 -12.92
CA VAL A 87 4.03 -12.85 -13.39
C VAL A 87 3.44 -11.59 -12.78
N GLU A 88 3.60 -11.38 -11.47
CA GLU A 88 3.07 -10.21 -10.77
C GLU A 88 3.86 -8.96 -11.16
N ALA A 89 5.18 -9.07 -11.31
CA ALA A 89 6.02 -8.00 -11.83
C ALA A 89 5.56 -7.56 -13.24
N LYS A 90 5.23 -8.50 -14.12
CA LYS A 90 4.69 -8.21 -15.46
C LYS A 90 3.30 -7.58 -15.41
N GLN A 91 2.45 -7.96 -14.45
CA GLN A 91 1.13 -7.34 -14.26
C GLN A 91 1.22 -5.93 -13.69
N LEU A 92 2.20 -5.64 -12.83
CA LEU A 92 2.44 -4.30 -12.28
C LEU A 92 2.84 -3.28 -13.35
N VAL A 93 3.60 -3.72 -14.36
CA VAL A 93 4.06 -2.88 -15.48
C VAL A 93 3.29 -3.22 -16.77
N ALA A 94 2.06 -3.70 -16.64
CA ALA A 94 1.25 -4.14 -17.78
C ALA A 94 0.74 -3.01 -18.65
N GLU A 95 0.61 -1.79 -18.12
CA GLU A 95 0.09 -0.65 -18.86
C GLU A 95 1.21 0.25 -19.38
N GLU A 96 0.98 0.84 -20.56
CA GLU A 96 1.88 1.82 -21.16
C GLU A 96 1.07 3.03 -21.63
N LEU A 97 1.69 4.20 -21.54
CA LEU A 97 1.09 5.44 -22.03
C LEU A 97 1.22 5.49 -23.55
N VAL A 98 0.10 5.39 -24.25
CA VAL A 98 0.04 5.37 -25.73
C VAL A 98 -0.74 6.56 -26.24
N GLU A 99 -0.21 7.24 -27.24
CA GLU A 99 -0.94 8.27 -27.99
C GLU A 99 -2.02 7.61 -28.85
N LYS A 100 -3.29 7.86 -28.52
CA LYS A 100 -4.44 7.39 -29.30
C LYS A 100 -5.24 8.56 -29.82
N LEU A 101 -5.71 8.43 -31.07
CA LEU A 101 -6.62 9.37 -31.68
C LEU A 101 -8.04 9.09 -31.15
N VAL A 102 -8.55 9.94 -30.27
CA VAL A 102 -9.93 9.85 -29.75
C VAL A 102 -10.69 11.10 -30.18
N ASN A 103 -11.78 10.90 -30.92
CA ASN A 103 -12.65 11.98 -31.41
C ASN A 103 -11.87 13.08 -32.17
N GLY A 104 -10.89 12.68 -33.00
CA GLY A 104 -10.10 13.59 -33.83
C GLY A 104 -9.01 14.37 -33.09
N LYS A 105 -8.76 14.08 -31.80
CA LYS A 105 -7.65 14.67 -31.02
C LYS A 105 -6.73 13.56 -30.52
N PHE A 106 -5.42 13.79 -30.59
CA PHE A 106 -4.44 12.92 -29.95
C PHE A 106 -4.55 13.09 -28.43
N ARG A 107 -4.71 11.98 -27.72
CA ARG A 107 -4.69 11.92 -26.26
C ARG A 107 -3.78 10.80 -25.81
N LEU A 108 -3.04 11.04 -24.74
CA LEU A 108 -2.27 10.02 -24.05
C LEU A 108 -3.25 9.19 -23.22
N LEU A 109 -3.32 7.89 -23.49
CA LEU A 109 -4.17 6.95 -22.77
C LEU A 109 -3.36 5.76 -22.31
N TRP A 110 -3.63 5.29 -21.11
CA TRP A 110 -3.07 4.06 -20.57
C TRP A 110 -3.71 2.85 -21.26
N ASP A 111 -2.88 1.98 -21.85
CA ASP A 111 -3.33 0.77 -22.53
C ASP A 111 -2.58 -0.47 -22.00
N ALA A 112 -3.32 -1.50 -21.61
CA ALA A 112 -2.79 -2.78 -21.13
C ALA A 112 -2.38 -3.74 -22.26
N LYS A 113 -2.69 -3.41 -23.54
CA LYS A 113 -2.38 -4.25 -24.72
C LYS A 113 -2.85 -5.71 -24.59
N GLY A 114 -3.96 -5.93 -23.87
CA GLY A 114 -4.54 -7.27 -23.62
C GLY A 114 -3.86 -8.09 -22.51
N ARG A 115 -2.94 -7.50 -21.75
CA ARG A 115 -2.34 -8.13 -20.55
C ARG A 115 -3.27 -7.98 -19.34
N ARG A 116 -3.10 -8.90 -18.40
CA ARG A 116 -3.66 -8.82 -17.03
C ARG A 116 -2.99 -7.67 -16.27
N ASN A 117 -3.78 -6.80 -15.64
CA ASN A 117 -3.32 -5.57 -14.96
C ASN A 117 -3.85 -5.45 -13.52
N GLU A 118 -4.40 -6.53 -12.96
CA GLU A 118 -5.06 -6.55 -11.65
C GLU A 118 -4.09 -6.14 -10.53
N ALA A 119 -2.81 -6.52 -10.64
CA ALA A 119 -1.77 -6.11 -9.70
C ALA A 119 -1.54 -4.59 -9.70
N LEU A 120 -1.49 -3.96 -10.88
CA LEU A 120 -1.35 -2.51 -11.00
C LEU A 120 -2.56 -1.78 -10.44
N ASP A 121 -3.77 -2.23 -10.81
CA ASP A 121 -5.01 -1.63 -10.29
C ASP A 121 -5.12 -1.79 -8.76
N CYS A 122 -4.74 -2.94 -8.22
CA CYS A 122 -4.65 -3.16 -6.77
C CYS A 122 -3.69 -2.18 -6.10
N LEU A 123 -2.49 -1.99 -6.67
CA LEU A 123 -1.49 -1.05 -6.15
C LEU A 123 -1.98 0.41 -6.19
N VAL A 124 -2.69 0.79 -7.24
CA VAL A 124 -3.35 2.12 -7.37
C VAL A 124 -4.35 2.32 -6.24
N TYR A 125 -5.25 1.36 -6.01
CA TYR A 125 -6.24 1.43 -4.93
C TYR A 125 -5.60 1.44 -3.54
N ALA A 126 -4.59 0.60 -3.30
CA ALA A 126 -3.85 0.58 -2.05
C ALA A 126 -3.15 1.93 -1.78
N SER A 127 -2.53 2.51 -2.80
CA SER A 127 -1.87 3.83 -2.71
C SER A 127 -2.86 4.95 -2.42
N ALA A 128 -4.03 4.92 -3.07
CA ALA A 128 -5.11 5.86 -2.82
C ALA A 128 -5.67 5.70 -1.40
N ALA A 129 -5.93 4.47 -0.95
CA ALA A 129 -6.41 4.18 0.40
C ALA A 129 -5.44 4.67 1.47
N LEU A 130 -4.13 4.44 1.27
CA LEU A 130 -3.09 4.96 2.16
C LEU A 130 -3.12 6.48 2.23
N ARG A 131 -3.21 7.15 1.07
CA ARG A 131 -3.23 8.62 0.99
C ARG A 131 -4.47 9.20 1.67
N VAL A 132 -5.65 8.62 1.45
CA VAL A 132 -6.89 8.99 2.15
C VAL A 132 -6.71 8.79 3.65
N SER A 133 -6.09 7.69 4.07
CA SER A 133 -5.92 7.39 5.48
C SER A 133 -5.05 8.40 6.22
N VAL A 134 -3.95 8.82 5.59
CA VAL A 134 -3.09 9.88 6.13
C VAL A 134 -3.83 11.22 6.16
N GLN A 135 -4.49 11.62 5.07
CA GLN A 135 -5.12 12.94 4.97
C GLN A 135 -6.35 13.09 5.86
N ARG A 136 -7.22 12.07 5.92
CA ARG A 136 -8.54 12.16 6.52
C ARG A 136 -8.61 11.61 7.95
N TRP A 137 -7.90 10.52 8.22
CA TRP A 137 -7.86 9.89 9.53
C TRP A 137 -6.58 10.17 10.30
N GLN A 138 -5.69 11.02 9.76
CA GLN A 138 -4.46 11.45 10.43
C GLN A 138 -3.63 10.25 10.86
N LEU A 139 -3.56 9.25 9.98
CA LEU A 139 -2.78 8.05 10.22
C LEU A 139 -1.30 8.43 10.38
N ASP A 140 -0.76 8.20 11.57
CA ASP A 140 0.64 8.45 11.87
C ASP A 140 1.50 7.27 11.43
N LEU A 141 2.29 7.49 10.37
CA LEU A 141 3.15 6.46 9.78
C LEU A 141 4.35 6.13 10.66
N GLU A 142 4.88 7.11 11.41
CA GLU A 142 6.03 6.93 12.30
C GLU A 142 5.65 6.09 13.51
N ALA A 143 4.48 6.37 14.09
CA ALA A 143 3.94 5.57 15.18
C ALA A 143 3.70 4.11 14.76
N LEU A 144 3.19 3.87 13.55
CA LEU A 144 2.99 2.53 13.01
C LEU A 144 4.31 1.80 12.70
N ALA A 145 5.31 2.51 12.17
CA ALA A 145 6.63 1.95 11.90
C ALA A 145 7.32 1.52 13.21
N THR A 146 7.22 2.36 14.25
CA THR A 146 7.76 2.06 15.58
C THR A 146 7.07 0.84 16.20
N SER A 147 5.73 0.74 16.06
CA SER A 147 4.98 -0.42 16.54
C SER A 147 5.41 -1.73 15.87
N ARG A 148 5.62 -1.75 14.55
CA ARG A 148 6.08 -2.96 13.84
C ARG A 148 7.46 -3.41 14.30
N LYS A 149 8.39 -2.48 14.46
CA LYS A 149 9.74 -2.78 14.96
C LYS A 149 9.71 -3.41 16.35
N SER A 150 8.81 -2.95 17.22
CA SER A 150 8.65 -3.56 18.55
C SER A 150 8.07 -4.98 18.50
N GLU A 151 7.17 -5.27 17.55
CA GLU A 151 6.58 -6.61 17.39
C GLU A 151 7.59 -7.65 16.88
N GLU A 152 8.52 -7.25 16.00
CA GLU A 152 9.62 -8.12 15.53
C GLU A 152 10.67 -8.39 16.61
N GLN A 153 10.85 -7.47 17.57
CA GLN A 153 11.76 -7.66 18.72
C GLN A 153 11.16 -8.54 19.82
N ASP A 154 9.83 -8.54 19.96
CA ASP A 154 9.12 -9.30 20.99
C ASP A 154 9.01 -10.81 20.65
N THR A 155 9.30 -11.24 19.42
CA THR A 155 9.35 -12.67 19.09
C THR A 155 10.66 -13.29 19.59
N PRO A 156 10.61 -14.16 20.62
CA PRO A 156 11.82 -14.80 21.14
C PRO A 156 12.50 -15.61 20.04
N THR A 157 13.82 -15.46 19.93
CA THR A 157 14.62 -16.18 18.94
C THR A 157 14.52 -17.68 19.18
N LEU A 158 14.73 -18.51 18.15
CA LEU A 158 14.61 -19.97 18.27
C LEU A 158 15.51 -20.56 19.38
N GLU A 159 16.68 -19.95 19.61
CA GLU A 159 17.59 -20.26 20.70
C GLU A 159 17.04 -19.89 22.09
N GLN A 160 16.36 -18.74 22.21
CA GLN A 160 15.72 -18.29 23.46
C GLN A 160 14.50 -19.16 23.79
N LEU A 161 13.72 -19.55 22.77
CA LEU A 161 12.64 -20.52 22.90
C LEU A 161 13.16 -21.89 23.35
N ALA A 162 14.26 -22.36 22.76
CA ALA A 162 14.91 -23.60 23.16
C ALA A 162 15.41 -23.54 24.61
N ALA A 163 16.00 -22.42 25.04
CA ALA A 163 16.45 -22.22 26.43
C ALA A 163 15.29 -22.17 27.43
N MET A 164 14.15 -21.55 27.07
CA MET A 164 12.95 -21.52 27.91
C MET A 164 12.31 -22.91 28.06
N LEU A 165 12.33 -23.74 27.01
CA LEU A 165 11.89 -25.14 27.09
C LEU A 165 12.89 -26.05 27.83
N ALA A 166 14.19 -25.76 27.75
CA ALA A 166 15.23 -26.53 28.42
C ALA A 166 15.30 -26.28 29.94
N GLY A 167 14.71 -25.18 30.44
CA GLY A 167 14.73 -24.75 31.85
C GLY A 167 13.79 -25.51 32.80
N GLY A 168 13.69 -26.84 32.67
CA GLY A 168 12.79 -27.70 33.45
C GLY A 168 13.47 -28.86 34.16
N VAL A 169 14.68 -28.70 34.71
CA VAL A 169 15.28 -29.69 35.65
C VAL A 169 15.89 -28.93 36.83
N ASN A 170 15.07 -28.70 37.86
CA ASN A 170 15.55 -28.33 39.20
C ASN A 170 16.19 -29.58 39.84
N GLY A 171 17.50 -29.75 39.67
CA GLY A 171 18.31 -30.66 40.47
C GLY A 171 18.70 -29.99 41.78
N ASN A 172 17.84 -30.09 42.80
CA ASN A 172 18.23 -29.86 44.18
C ASN A 172 19.27 -30.91 44.57
N ASN A 173 20.54 -30.51 44.67
CA ASN A 173 21.56 -31.33 45.32
C ASN A 173 21.59 -31.02 46.82
N HIS A 174 21.13 -32.01 47.59
CA HIS A 174 21.41 -32.20 49.01
C HIS A 174 22.87 -32.56 49.25
#